data_AF-A0A814T4H0-F1
#
_entry.id   AF-A0A814T4H0-F1
#
_cell.length_a   1.000
_cell.length_b   1.000
_cell.length_c   1.000
_cell.angle_alpha   90.00
_cell.angle_beta   90.00
_cell.angle_gamma   90.00
#
_symmetry.space_group_name_H-M   'P 1'
#
loop_
_entity.id
_entity.type
_entity.pdbx_description
1 polymer ?
#
loop_
_entity_poly.entity_id
_entity_poly.type
_entity_poly.pdbx_seq_one_letter_code
_entity_poly.pdbx_strand_id
1 'polypeptide(L)' 'MIPIIVYVGEKEASANEEYLNKWKELTMLKSLFRVRMFPGHHNFQAECGPQVLSCLKQDFNNIISILRMY' A
#
# COMPACT_ATOMS: atom_id res chain seq x y z
N MET A 1 16.42 2.23 5.08
CA MET A 1 14.99 2.54 5.23
C MET A 1 14.21 1.65 4.26
N ILE A 2 13.26 0.83 4.72
CA ILE A 2 12.47 -0.04 3.81
C ILE A 2 11.09 0.60 3.63
N PRO A 3 10.73 1.10 2.42
CA PRO A 3 9.39 1.61 2.16
C PRO A 3 8.38 0.46 2.12
N ILE A 4 7.22 0.66 2.74
CA ILE A 4 6.14 -0.32 2.78
C ILE A 4 4.88 0.32 2.22
N ILE A 5 4.27 -0.37 1.26
CA ILE A 5 3.03 0.07 0.63
C ILE A 5 2.04 -1.07 0.68
N VAL A 6 0.92 -0.84 1.34
CA VAL A 6 -0.17 -1.81 1.53
C VAL A 6 -1.23 -1.57 0.48
N TYR A 7 -1.66 -2.63 -0.20
CA TYR A 7 -2.74 -2.63 -1.19
C TYR A 7 -3.90 -3.44 -0.62
N VAL A 8 -5.09 -2.84 -0.54
CA VAL A 8 -6.26 -3.48 0.09
C VAL A 8 -7.56 -3.10 -0.61
N GLY A 9 -8.54 -3.99 -0.58
CA GLY A 9 -9.90 -3.70 -1.02
C GLY A 9 -10.67 -2.86 0.00
N GLU A 10 -11.39 -1.83 -0.44
CA GLU A 10 -12.17 -0.93 0.42
C GLU A 10 -13.21 -1.64 1.29
N LYS A 11 -13.74 -2.77 0.79
CA LYS A 11 -14.78 -3.54 1.47
C LYS A 11 -14.21 -4.70 2.29
N GLU A 12 -12.90 -4.78 2.46
CA GLU A 12 -12.27 -5.76 3.35
C GLU A 12 -12.50 -5.36 4.81
N ALA A 13 -12.88 -6.34 5.65
CA ALA A 13 -13.00 -6.12 7.08
C ALA A 13 -11.67 -5.68 7.72
N SER A 14 -10.55 -6.06 7.11
CA SER A 14 -9.18 -5.70 7.50
C SER A 14 -8.72 -4.33 6.96
N ALA A 15 -9.50 -3.66 6.12
CA ALA A 15 -9.20 -2.32 5.62
C ALA A 15 -9.57 -1.19 6.60
N ASN A 16 -9.95 -1.52 7.83
CA ASN A 16 -10.25 -0.50 8.83
C ASN A 16 -8.96 0.23 9.27
N GLU A 17 -9.12 1.51 9.59
CA GLU A 17 -8.01 2.40 9.92
C GLU A 17 -7.24 1.93 11.17
N GLU A 18 -7.92 1.31 12.13
CA GLU A 18 -7.32 0.77 13.35
C GLU A 18 -6.32 -0.35 13.05
N TYR A 19 -6.66 -1.28 12.17
CA TYR A 19 -5.82 -2.41 11.81
C TYR A 19 -4.58 -1.94 11.02
N LEU A 20 -4.76 -0.99 10.11
CA LEU A 20 -3.68 -0.39 9.33
C LEU A 20 -2.72 0.42 10.22
N ASN A 21 -3.26 1.14 11.21
CA ASN A 21 -2.45 1.87 12.19
C ASN A 21 -1.66 0.92 13.10
N LYS A 22 -2.28 -0.18 13.57
CA LYS A 22 -1.55 -1.22 14.32
C LYS A 22 -0.41 -1.82 13.50
N TRP A 23 -0.60 -2.04 12.21
CA TRP A 23 0.48 -2.51 11.33
C TRP A 23 1.64 -1.53 11.27
N LYS A 24 1.34 -0.22 11.12
CA LYS A 24 2.36 0.84 11.11
C LYS A 24 3.13 0.92 12.43
N GLU A 25 2.45 0.74 13.56
CA GLU A 25 3.05 0.74 14.90
C GLU A 25 3.91 -0.51 15.16
N LEU A 26 3.37 -1.70 14.88
CA LEU A 26 4.06 -2.99 15.09
C LEU A 26 5.33 -3.13 14.28
N THR A 27 5.35 -2.53 13.09
CA THR A 27 6.52 -2.57 12.21
C THR A 27 7.57 -1.53 12.59
N MET A 28 7.33 -0.70 13.63
CA MET A 28 8.20 0.37 14.12
C MET A 28 8.80 1.21 12.99
N LEU A 29 8.02 1.42 11.92
CA LEU A 29 8.56 1.96 10.68
C LEU A 29 8.86 3.45 10.86
N LYS A 30 10.16 3.76 10.89
CA LYS A 30 10.68 5.11 10.60
C LYS A 30 10.71 5.41 9.10
N SER A 31 9.93 4.69 8.30
CA SER A 31 9.99 4.72 6.82
C SER A 31 8.70 5.21 6.18
N LEU A 32 8.75 5.41 4.86
CA LEU A 32 7.59 5.67 4.02
C LEU A 32 6.59 4.50 4.14
N PHE A 33 5.47 4.74 4.84
CA PHE A 33 4.31 3.86 4.91
C PHE A 33 3.15 4.47 4.13
N ARG A 34 2.59 3.73 3.18
CA ARG A 34 1.44 4.17 2.37
C ARG A 34 0.41 3.06 2.27
N VAL A 35 -0.87 3.43 2.27
CA VAL A 35 -1.97 2.50 2.00
C VAL A 35 -2.65 2.95 0.71
N ARG A 36 -2.96 1.99 -0.16
CA ARG A 36 -3.78 2.16 -1.35
C ARG A 36 -5.02 1.30 -1.23
N MET A 37 -6.17 1.94 -1.30
CA MET A 37 -7.46 1.29 -1.29
C MET A 37 -7.99 1.17 -2.72
N PHE A 38 -8.58 0.03 -3.04
CA PHE A 38 -9.17 -0.27 -4.33
C PHE A 38 -10.61 -0.72 -4.15
N PRO A 39 -11.51 -0.44 -5.11
CA PRO A 39 -12.86 -0.98 -5.07
C PRO A 39 -12.84 -2.51 -4.98
N GLY A 40 -13.66 -3.08 -4.09
CA GLY A 40 -13.83 -4.53 -3.94
C GLY A 40 -13.46 -5.06 -2.56
N HIS A 41 -13.48 -6.39 -2.44
CA HIS A 41 -13.11 -7.14 -1.24
C HIS A 41 -11.69 -7.73 -1.41
N HIS A 42 -11.46 -8.92 -0.87
CA HIS A 42 -10.17 -9.60 -0.80
C HIS A 42 -9.49 -9.77 -2.16
N ASN A 43 -10.29 -9.95 -3.21
CA ASN A 43 -9.83 -10.19 -4.58
C ASN A 43 -9.92 -8.94 -5.46
N PHE A 44 -9.80 -7.74 -4.89
CA PHE A 44 -9.86 -6.46 -5.63
C PHE A 44 -8.93 -6.42 -6.86
N GLN A 45 -7.81 -7.16 -6.85
CA GLN A 45 -6.90 -7.29 -7.99
C GLN A 45 -7.51 -7.97 -9.21
N ALA A 46 -8.51 -8.82 -9.03
CA ALA A 46 -9.24 -9.45 -10.14
C ALA A 46 -10.20 -8.45 -10.80
N GLU A 47 -10.79 -7.54 -10.02
CA GLU A 47 -11.77 -6.54 -10.47
C GLU A 47 -11.09 -5.26 -10.99
N CYS A 48 -9.99 -4.85 -10.36
CA CYS A 48 -9.28 -3.60 -10.60
C CYS A 48 -7.80 -3.81 -11.00
N GLY A 49 -7.47 -4.96 -11.61
CA GLY A 49 -6.09 -5.35 -11.93
C GLY A 49 -5.27 -4.29 -12.69
N PRO A 50 -5.80 -3.64 -13.75
CA PRO A 50 -5.09 -2.58 -14.46
C PRO A 50 -4.73 -1.38 -13.56
N GLN A 51 -5.64 -0.98 -12.68
CA GLN A 51 -5.43 0.12 -11.73
C GLN A 51 -4.37 -0.25 -10.69
N VAL A 52 -4.46 -1.47 -10.13
CA VAL A 52 -3.48 -2.02 -9.18
C VAL A 52 -2.08 -2.02 -9.81
N LEU A 53 -1.95 -2.51 -11.04
CA LEU A 53 -0.68 -2.56 -11.76
C LEU A 53 -0.12 -1.15 -12.05
N SER A 54 -0.99 -0.21 -12.43
CA SER A 54 -0.59 1.19 -12.65
C SER A 54 -0.04 1.82 -11.38
N CYS A 55 -0.73 1.66 -10.25
CA CYS A 55 -0.28 2.14 -8.95
C CYS A 55 1.03 1.49 -8.52
N LEU A 56 1.20 0.18 -8.75
CA LEU A 56 2.42 -0.54 -8.42
C LEU A 56 3.63 0.01 -9.18
N LYS A 57 3.48 0.29 -10.48
CA LYS A 57 4.54 0.92 -11.28
C LYS A 57 4.90 2.31 -10.77
N GLN A 58 3.90 3.13 -10.46
CA GLN A 58 4.13 4.49 -9.93
C GLN A 58 4.87 4.45 -8.59
N ASP A 59 4.44 3.58 -7.69
CA ASP A 59 5.04 3.44 -6.38
C ASP A 59 6.47 2.92 -6.45
N PHE A 60 6.74 1.95 -7.33
CA PHE A 60 8.09 1.46 -7.56
C PHE A 60 9.03 2.58 -8.05
N ASN A 61 8.57 3.39 -9.00
CA ASN A 61 9.33 4.55 -9.49
C ASN A 61 9.55 5.60 -8.39
N ASN A 62 8.54 5.88 -7.57
CA ASN A 62 8.65 6.82 -6.45
C ASN A 62 9.67 6.32 -5.41
N ILE A 63 9.65 5.03 -5.08
CA ILE A 63 10.62 4.41 -4.17
C ILE A 63 12.04 4.55 -4.72
N ILE A 64 12.26 4.22 -6.00
CA ILE A 64 13.57 4.40 -6.64
C ILE A 64 14.02 5.85 -6.57
N SER A 65 13.13 6.79 -6.86
CA SER A 65 13.44 8.23 -6.81
C SER A 65 13.88 8.65 -5.41
N ILE A 66 13.15 8.22 -4.36
CA ILE A 66 13.50 8.53 -2.97
C ILE A 66 14.85 7.92 -2.60
N LEU A 67 15.09 6.66 -2.96
CA LEU A 67 16.34 5.96 -2.67
C LEU A 67 17.56 6.54 -3.41
N ARG A 68 17.36 7.29 -4.51
CA ARG A 68 18.45 7.99 -5.23
C ARG A 68 18.82 9.34 -4.65
N MET A 69 17.97 9.93 -3.79
CA MET A 69 18.23 11.22 -3.16
C MET A 69 19.02 11.11 -1.85
N TYR A 70 19.20 9.88 -1.34
CA TYR A 70 19.98 9.52 -0.16
C TYR A 70 21.19 8.68 -0.56
#